data_AF-A0ABD4KT53-F1
#
_entry.id   AF-A0ABD4KT53-F1
#
_cell.length_a   1.000
_cell.length_b   1.000
_cell.length_c   1.000
_cell.angle_alpha   90.00
_cell.angle_beta   90.00
_cell.angle_gamma   90.00
#
_symmetry.space_group_name_H-M   'P 1'
#
loop_
_entity.id
_entity.type
_entity.pdbx_description
1 polymer ?
#
loop_
_entity_poly.entity_id
_entity_poly.type
_entity_poly.pdbx_seq_one_letter_code
_entity_poly.pdbx_strand_id
1 'polypeptide(L)'
;YVKAFESQSGMSFCQWAWKDAMKDLLSAIEGSTLSVVHDHKVMSMLHDMYDTFDSKGKKRTSHALRLFQVYDRLKHSTYEQVKNTMSKSTFYRSVTDLMAIGLSKEQIQNLHKDEHLPLAQI
;
A
#
# COMPACT_ATOMS: atom_id res chain seq x y z
N TYR A 1 -28.64 13.68 28.53
CA TYR A 1 -27.37 12.98 28.27
C TYR A 1 -26.96 13.08 26.80
N VAL A 2 -27.66 12.42 25.87
CA VAL A 2 -27.36 12.46 24.40
C VAL A 2 -27.11 13.87 23.85
N LYS A 3 -28.07 14.80 24.03
CA LYS A 3 -27.91 16.19 23.55
C LYS A 3 -26.72 16.94 24.16
N ALA A 4 -26.40 16.65 25.43
CA ALA A 4 -25.27 17.28 26.11
C ALA A 4 -23.92 16.74 25.59
N PHE A 5 -23.87 15.44 25.28
CA PHE A 5 -22.72 14.80 24.64
C PHE A 5 -22.48 15.37 23.23
N GLU A 6 -23.53 15.45 22.41
CA GLU A 6 -23.43 15.93 21.02
C GLU A 6 -23.00 17.41 20.94
N SER A 7 -23.41 18.25 21.90
CA SER A 7 -22.95 19.64 21.99
C SER A 7 -21.49 19.80 22.42
N GLN A 8 -20.89 18.81 23.08
CA GLN A 8 -19.50 18.87 23.59
C GLN A 8 -18.50 18.20 22.64
N SER A 9 -18.90 17.09 22.02
CA SER A 9 -17.99 16.21 21.27
C SER A 9 -17.95 16.51 19.76
N GLY A 10 -18.92 17.28 19.23
CA GLY A 10 -19.00 17.59 17.80
C GLY A 10 -19.31 16.38 16.90
N MET A 11 -19.64 15.22 17.49
CA MET A 11 -19.97 13.96 16.81
C MET A 11 -21.32 13.45 17.30
N SER A 12 -22.09 12.81 16.40
CA SER A 12 -23.36 12.21 16.81
C SER A 12 -23.15 11.09 17.82
N PHE A 13 -24.07 10.98 18.78
CA PHE A 13 -23.99 9.93 19.80
C PHE A 13 -24.02 8.52 19.19
N CYS A 14 -24.82 8.32 18.13
CA CYS A 14 -24.89 7.05 17.43
C CYS A 14 -23.57 6.66 16.77
N GLN A 15 -22.84 7.62 16.19
CA GLN A 15 -21.54 7.36 15.59
C GLN A 15 -20.50 6.98 16.66
N TRP A 16 -20.52 7.66 17.81
CA TRP A 16 -19.67 7.29 18.94
C TRP A 16 -20.00 5.89 19.47
N ALA A 17 -21.28 5.61 19.74
CA ALA A 17 -21.72 4.33 20.29
C ALA A 17 -21.42 3.16 19.34
N TRP A 18 -21.54 3.38 18.03
CA TRP A 18 -21.16 2.41 17.01
C TRP A 18 -19.65 2.15 16.99
N LYS A 19 -18.83 3.21 17.00
CA LYS A 19 -17.36 3.07 17.05
C LYS A 19 -16.90 2.37 18.32
N ASP A 20 -17.54 2.66 19.46
CA ASP A 20 -17.24 2.04 20.74
C ASP A 20 -17.64 0.55 20.76
N ALA A 21 -18.85 0.23 20.28
CA ALA A 21 -19.33 -1.15 20.19
C ALA A 21 -18.54 -2.02 19.19
N MET A 22 -17.99 -1.41 18.13
CA MET A 22 -17.20 -2.11 17.12
C MET A 22 -15.69 -2.00 17.32
N LYS A 23 -15.24 -1.41 18.43
CA LYS A 23 -13.83 -1.13 18.69
C LYS A 23 -12.94 -2.37 18.53
N ASP A 24 -13.30 -3.48 19.17
CA ASP A 24 -12.51 -4.71 19.14
C ASP A 24 -12.46 -5.33 17.74
N LEU A 25 -13.57 -5.25 16.99
CA LEU A 25 -13.66 -5.74 15.62
C LEU A 25 -12.85 -4.87 14.65
N LEU A 26 -12.92 -3.54 14.80
CA LEU A 26 -12.13 -2.62 14.00
C LEU A 26 -10.64 -2.80 14.29
N SER A 27 -10.25 -2.91 15.57
CA SER A 27 -8.86 -3.20 15.97
C SER A 27 -8.35 -4.54 15.45
N ALA A 28 -9.21 -5.56 15.34
CA ALA A 28 -8.83 -6.85 14.77
C ALA A 28 -8.62 -6.80 13.23
N ILE A 29 -9.24 -5.84 12.53
CA ILE A 29 -9.24 -5.78 11.06
C ILE A 29 -8.26 -4.70 10.53
N GLU A 30 -7.90 -3.73 11.35
CA GLU A 30 -7.08 -2.56 11.01
C GLU A 30 -5.71 -2.94 10.41
N GLY A 31 -5.12 -4.06 10.85
CA GLY A 31 -3.79 -4.50 10.38
C GLY A 31 -3.78 -5.29 9.05
N SER A 32 -4.83 -6.05 8.74
CA SER A 32 -4.80 -7.02 7.63
C SER A 32 -5.44 -6.53 6.34
N THR A 33 -6.41 -5.61 6.44
CA THR A 33 -7.14 -5.13 5.25
C THR A 33 -6.37 -4.05 4.50
N LEU A 34 -5.63 -3.20 5.22
CA LEU A 34 -4.89 -2.09 4.64
C LEU A 34 -3.76 -2.57 3.71
N SER A 35 -2.97 -3.57 4.13
CA SER A 35 -1.86 -4.12 3.33
C SER A 35 -2.34 -4.78 2.03
N VAL A 36 -3.40 -5.60 2.11
CA VAL A 36 -4.00 -6.26 0.94
C VAL A 36 -4.58 -5.24 -0.05
N VAL A 37 -5.24 -4.19 0.44
CA VAL A 37 -5.78 -3.11 -0.41
C VAL A 37 -4.66 -2.31 -1.07
N HIS A 38 -3.53 -2.09 -0.40
CA HIS A 38 -2.36 -1.46 -0.99
C HIS A 38 -1.72 -2.31 -2.09
N ASP A 39 -1.59 -3.61 -1.89
CA ASP A 39 -1.01 -4.53 -2.88
C ASP A 39 -1.81 -4.57 -4.17
N HIS A 40 -3.14 -4.72 -4.08
CA HIS A 40 -4.02 -4.70 -5.25
C HIS A 40 -3.96 -3.36 -5.99
N LYS A 41 -3.90 -2.25 -5.25
CA LYS A 41 -3.78 -0.92 -5.84
C LYS A 41 -2.45 -0.76 -6.57
N VAL A 42 -1.32 -1.14 -5.96
CA VAL A 42 0.01 -1.10 -6.58
C VAL A 42 0.05 -1.96 -7.84
N MET A 43 -0.49 -3.18 -7.77
CA MET A 43 -0.58 -4.08 -8.91
C MET A 43 -1.41 -3.48 -10.07
N SER A 44 -2.57 -2.86 -9.76
CA SER A 44 -3.39 -2.18 -10.78
C SER A 44 -2.62 -1.03 -11.43
N MET A 45 -1.99 -0.15 -10.62
CA MET A 45 -1.23 0.99 -11.14
C MET A 45 -0.06 0.54 -12.03
N LEU A 46 0.61 -0.56 -11.68
CA LEU A 46 1.66 -1.15 -12.51
C LEU A 46 1.13 -1.67 -13.84
N HIS A 47 -0.01 -2.36 -13.84
CA HIS A 47 -0.65 -2.84 -15.06
C HIS A 47 -1.10 -1.68 -15.95
N ASP A 48 -1.72 -0.65 -15.37
CA ASP A 48 -2.20 0.52 -16.10
C ASP A 48 -1.07 1.27 -16.81
N MET A 49 0.12 1.33 -16.19
CA MET A 49 1.24 2.10 -16.72
C MET A 49 2.19 1.30 -17.63
N TYR A 50 2.41 0.01 -17.34
CA TYR A 50 3.46 -0.79 -17.99
C TYR A 50 2.97 -1.92 -18.86
N ASP A 51 1.67 -2.21 -18.88
CA ASP A 51 1.15 -3.19 -19.82
C ASP A 51 1.24 -2.63 -21.24
N THR A 52 1.78 -3.44 -22.15
CA THR A 52 1.93 -3.07 -23.56
C THR A 52 1.18 -4.07 -24.43
N PHE A 53 0.99 -3.74 -25.70
CA PHE A 53 0.42 -4.66 -26.68
C PHE A 53 1.48 -5.03 -27.71
N ASP A 54 1.49 -6.29 -28.14
CA ASP A 54 2.32 -6.69 -29.28
C ASP A 54 1.68 -6.29 -30.61
N SER A 55 2.42 -6.51 -31.71
CA SER A 55 1.93 -6.23 -33.07
C SER A 55 0.72 -7.09 -33.47
N LYS A 56 0.36 -8.10 -32.69
CA LYS A 56 -0.79 -9.00 -32.88
C LYS A 56 -1.95 -8.67 -31.92
N GLY A 57 -1.85 -7.59 -31.14
CA GLY A 57 -2.87 -7.18 -30.17
C GLY A 57 -2.88 -7.98 -28.86
N LYS A 58 -1.87 -8.81 -28.58
CA LYS A 58 -1.76 -9.54 -27.32
C LYS A 58 -1.16 -8.65 -26.24
N LYS A 59 -1.87 -8.56 -25.10
CA LYS A 59 -1.42 -7.82 -23.91
C LYS A 59 -0.18 -8.48 -23.30
N ARG A 60 0.88 -7.69 -23.08
CA ARG A 60 2.13 -8.06 -22.42
C ARG A 60 2.16 -7.46 -21.02
N THR A 61 2.00 -8.32 -20.03
CA THR A 61 1.95 -7.96 -18.60
C THR A 61 3.26 -8.23 -17.85
N SER A 62 4.25 -8.82 -18.52
CA SER A 62 5.47 -9.32 -17.87
C SER A 62 6.33 -8.24 -17.23
N HIS A 63 6.23 -6.99 -17.70
CA HIS A 63 6.92 -5.86 -17.09
C HIS A 63 6.31 -5.50 -15.73
N ALA A 64 5.00 -5.22 -15.70
CA ALA A 64 4.24 -4.95 -14.49
C ALA A 64 4.44 -6.05 -13.44
N LEU A 65 4.33 -7.32 -13.85
CA LEU A 65 4.51 -8.47 -12.93
C LEU A 65 5.91 -8.52 -12.32
N ARG A 66 6.96 -8.22 -13.10
CA ARG A 66 8.34 -8.21 -12.60
C ARG A 66 8.57 -7.08 -11.60
N LEU A 67 8.00 -5.90 -11.86
CA LEU A 67 8.06 -4.78 -10.93
C LEU A 67 7.30 -5.09 -9.64
N PHE A 68 6.13 -5.73 -9.74
CA PHE A 68 5.38 -6.18 -8.57
C PHE A 68 6.17 -7.18 -7.72
N GLN A 69 6.92 -8.11 -8.33
CA GLN A 69 7.83 -8.99 -7.59
C GLN A 69 8.98 -8.24 -6.91
N VAL A 70 9.50 -7.16 -7.49
CA VAL A 70 10.51 -6.31 -6.83
C VAL A 70 9.89 -5.62 -5.62
N TYR A 71 8.70 -5.04 -5.79
CA TYR A 71 7.93 -4.42 -4.72
C TYR A 71 7.64 -5.42 -3.59
N ASP A 72 7.19 -6.62 -3.91
CA ASP A 72 6.90 -7.66 -2.92
C ASP A 72 8.15 -8.11 -2.16
N ARG A 73 9.30 -8.22 -2.83
CA ARG A 73 10.59 -8.44 -2.15
C ARG A 73 10.98 -7.29 -1.23
N LEU A 74 10.70 -6.05 -1.60
CA LEU A 74 10.99 -4.87 -0.77
C LEU A 74 10.09 -4.78 0.47
N LYS A 75 8.90 -5.38 0.44
CA LYS A 75 8.05 -5.55 1.63
C LYS A 75 8.63 -6.56 2.63
N HIS A 76 9.18 -7.67 2.14
CA HIS A 76 9.65 -8.76 3.00
C HIS A 76 11.15 -8.71 3.32
N SER A 77 11.91 -7.81 2.71
CA SER A 77 13.36 -7.71 2.88
C SER A 77 13.81 -6.26 2.84
N THR A 78 14.92 -5.96 3.51
CA THR A 78 15.44 -4.59 3.53
C THR A 78 15.85 -4.13 2.14
N TYR A 79 15.79 -2.82 1.89
CA TYR A 79 16.19 -2.22 0.61
C TYR A 79 17.59 -2.64 0.15
N GLU A 80 18.56 -2.71 1.07
CA GLU A 80 19.92 -3.14 0.77
C GLU A 80 20.02 -4.65 0.48
N GLN A 81 19.24 -5.50 1.16
CA GLN A 81 19.18 -6.92 0.83
C GLN A 81 18.66 -7.14 -0.59
N VAL A 82 17.56 -6.48 -0.96
CA VAL A 82 17.00 -6.60 -2.32
C VAL A 82 17.98 -6.05 -3.36
N LYS A 83 18.63 -4.92 -3.09
CA LYS A 83 19.66 -4.34 -3.96
C LYS A 83 20.83 -5.28 -4.21
N ASN A 84 21.24 -6.06 -3.21
CA ASN A 84 22.33 -7.04 -3.33
C ASN A 84 21.94 -8.31 -4.08
N THR A 85 20.64 -8.58 -4.30
CA THR A 85 20.16 -9.78 -5.03
C THR A 85 20.13 -9.62 -6.55
N MET A 86 20.38 -8.42 -7.07
CA MET A 86 20.30 -8.13 -8.50
C MET A 86 21.35 -7.11 -8.94
N SER A 87 21.50 -6.90 -10.25
CA SER A 87 22.43 -5.90 -10.75
C SER A 87 22.00 -4.48 -10.36
N LYS A 88 22.99 -3.65 -10.01
CA LYS A 88 22.80 -2.26 -9.58
C LYS A 88 21.91 -1.46 -10.55
N SER A 89 22.15 -1.61 -11.86
CA SER A 89 21.38 -0.91 -12.90
C SER A 89 19.93 -1.36 -12.98
N THR A 90 19.65 -2.66 -12.81
CA THR A 90 18.29 -3.21 -12.81
C THR A 90 17.52 -2.77 -11.57
N PHE A 91 18.19 -2.77 -10.42
CA PHE A 91 17.59 -2.32 -9.18
C PHE A 91 17.15 -0.85 -9.25
N TYR A 92 18.05 0.07 -9.64
CA TYR A 92 17.69 1.48 -9.73
C TYR A 92 16.65 1.76 -10.80
N ARG A 93 16.66 1.05 -11.95
CA ARG A 93 15.57 1.16 -12.93
C ARG A 93 14.23 0.74 -12.32
N SER A 94 14.19 -0.40 -11.61
CA SER A 94 12.97 -0.85 -10.94
C SER A 94 12.47 0.14 -9.89
N VAL A 95 13.39 0.78 -9.14
CA VAL A 95 13.03 1.83 -8.18
C VAL A 95 12.48 3.06 -8.90
N THR A 96 13.11 3.54 -9.98
CA THR A 96 12.59 4.65 -10.78
C THR A 96 11.20 4.32 -11.34
N ASP A 97 10.99 3.09 -11.80
CA ASP A 97 9.71 2.63 -12.32
C ASP A 97 8.61 2.58 -11.24
N LEU A 98 8.97 2.12 -10.03
CA LEU A 98 8.07 2.17 -8.87
C LEU A 98 7.78 3.61 -8.42
N MET A 99 8.71 4.55 -8.61
CA MET A 99 8.44 5.96 -8.34
C MET A 99 7.49 6.57 -9.37
N ALA A 100 7.54 6.13 -10.62
CA ALA A 100 6.68 6.64 -11.69
C ALA A 100 5.19 6.33 -11.47
N ILE A 101 4.84 5.26 -10.75
CA ILE A 101 3.45 4.96 -10.34
C ILE A 101 2.99 5.79 -9.12
N GLY A 102 3.84 6.67 -8.57
CA GLY A 102 3.50 7.59 -7.48
C GLY A 102 4.00 7.20 -6.09
N LEU A 103 4.90 6.20 -5.97
CA LEU A 103 5.55 5.90 -4.69
C LEU A 103 6.74 6.83 -4.45
N SER A 104 6.88 7.37 -3.24
CA SER A 104 8.08 8.13 -2.88
C SER A 104 9.27 7.19 -2.66
N LYS A 105 10.48 7.73 -2.79
CA LYS A 105 11.71 6.96 -2.57
C LYS A 105 11.82 6.49 -1.12
N GLU A 106 11.39 7.33 -0.18
CA GLU A 106 11.39 7.05 1.25
C GLU A 106 10.42 5.90 1.59
N GLN A 107 9.25 5.88 0.95
CA GLN A 107 8.29 4.77 1.05
C GLN A 107 8.91 3.47 0.54
N ILE A 108 9.52 3.48 -0.65
CA ILE A 108 10.19 2.30 -1.22
C ILE A 108 11.34 1.79 -0.32
N GLN A 109 12.08 2.68 0.33
CA GLN A 109 13.19 2.30 1.22
C GLN A 109 12.72 1.70 2.56
N ASN A 110 11.60 2.18 3.09
CA ASN A 110 11.06 1.76 4.37
C ASN A 110 9.87 0.80 4.25
N LEU A 111 9.64 0.25 3.04
CA LEU A 111 8.53 -0.66 2.76
C LEU A 111 8.53 -1.93 3.65
N HIS A 112 9.71 -2.39 4.07
CA HIS A 112 9.90 -3.49 5.01
C HIS A 112 9.63 -3.11 6.48
N LYS A 113 9.54 -1.81 6.78
CA LYS A 113 9.23 -1.27 8.11
C LYS A 113 7.78 -0.88 8.24
N ASP A 114 7.04 -0.77 7.14
CA ASP A 114 5.60 -0.46 7.10
C ASP A 114 4.75 -1.66 7.56
N GLU A 115 5.10 -2.28 8.69
CA GLU A 115 4.21 -3.18 9.42
C GLU A 115 3.28 -2.39 10.39
N HIS A 116 3.54 -1.10 10.65
CA HIS A 116 2.70 -0.29 11.54
C HIS A 116 2.63 1.19 11.11
N LEU A 117 1.74 1.53 10.19
CA LEU A 117 1.15 2.87 10.18
C LEU A 117 -0.13 2.81 11.02
N PRO A 118 -0.16 3.35 12.25
CA PRO A 118 -1.41 3.48 12.99
C PRO A 118 -2.31 4.47 12.22
N LEU A 119 -3.44 3.99 11.69
CA LEU A 119 -4.45 4.83 11.06
C LEU A 119 -5.27 5.56 12.13
N ALA A 120 -4.62 6.44 12.88
CA ALA A 120 -5.30 7.37 13.77
C ALA A 120 -4.97 8.82 13.38
N GLN A 121 -5.46 9.23 12.22
CA GLN A 121 -5.88 10.62 11.99
C GLN A 121 -7.22 10.62 11.26
N ILE A 122 -8.28 10.28 12.01
CA ILE A 122 -9.66 10.70 11.74
C ILE A 122 -10.10 11.52 12.96
#